data_AF-A0ABD5EXU1-F1
#
_entry.id   AF-A0ABD5EXU1-F1
#
_cell.length_a   1.000
_cell.length_b   1.000
_cell.length_c   1.000
_cell.angle_alpha   90.00
_cell.angle_beta   90.00
_cell.angle_gamma   90.00
#
_symmetry.space_group_name_H-M   'P 1'
#
loop_
_entity.id
_entity.type
_entity.pdbx_description
1 polymer ?
#
loop_
_entity_poly.entity_id
_entity_poly.type
_entity_poly.pdbx_seq_one_letter_code
_entity_poly.pdbx_strand_id
1 'polypeptide(L)'
;MPELRVVAVSNDGTRLVLKAADSTEYTLPIDERLRAAVRGDRPRLGQIEIEVESHLRPRDIQARIRAGATAEEVAHHAGIPVDRVRRFEGPVLAERAFMAERARKTPVRRPGENAAGPQLGEAVSERLLLRGADKDTAVWDSWRRDDGTWEVMLAYQVAGEHHSASWTYDPPRRLVQAVDEEARALIGESDDLAAPEPSFPFVPRIARLPRDRPLDRDRPSLPPAPSDAGEEGAGERDSLTSLLEAVPSFRGDLVVPERPVDPPAEEPEEEPGEEESQAPAASAGSAYADVLMPRSVGSHRDRLIGSTDRQAEADGVRPGRRAAVPSWDEIVFGTRRKKQE
;
A
#
# COMPACT_ATOMS: atom_id res chain seq x y z
N MET A 1 -3.23 37.24 -48.38
CA MET A 1 -3.56 37.84 -47.06
C MET A 1 -3.63 39.34 -47.24
N PRO A 2 -4.68 40.02 -46.77
CA PRO A 2 -4.76 41.47 -46.87
C PRO A 2 -3.65 42.11 -46.03
N GLU A 3 -2.96 43.09 -46.59
CA GLU A 3 -1.98 43.88 -45.85
C GLU A 3 -2.69 44.92 -44.98
N LEU A 4 -2.33 44.96 -43.70
CA LEU A 4 -2.87 45.91 -42.73
C LEU A 4 -1.85 47.03 -42.49
N ARG A 5 -2.31 48.28 -42.50
CA ARG A 5 -1.48 49.45 -42.20
C ARG A 5 -1.88 50.04 -40.85
N VAL A 6 -0.90 50.41 -40.04
CA VAL A 6 -1.15 51.09 -38.76
C VAL A 6 -1.56 52.54 -39.06
N VAL A 7 -2.75 52.94 -38.62
CA VAL A 7 -3.29 54.28 -38.85
C VAL A 7 -3.11 55.16 -37.62
N ALA A 8 -3.43 54.63 -36.44
CA ALA A 8 -3.38 55.38 -35.20
C ALA A 8 -3.16 54.47 -33.98
N VAL A 9 -2.72 55.07 -32.88
CA VAL A 9 -2.84 54.48 -31.55
C VAL A 9 -4.14 55.02 -30.94
N SER A 10 -4.94 54.15 -30.33
CA SER A 10 -6.16 54.53 -29.62
C SER A 10 -5.83 55.55 -28.53
N ASN A 11 -6.80 56.44 -28.21
CA ASN A 11 -6.62 57.52 -27.24
C ASN A 11 -6.13 57.04 -25.86
N ASP A 12 -6.50 55.81 -25.48
CA ASP A 12 -6.11 55.21 -24.21
C ASP A 12 -4.70 54.60 -24.23
N GLY A 13 -4.00 54.62 -25.37
CA GLY A 13 -2.66 54.06 -25.53
C GLY A 13 -2.58 52.52 -25.45
N THR A 14 -3.72 51.83 -25.36
CA THR A 14 -3.79 50.38 -25.14
C THR A 14 -4.06 49.57 -26.41
N ARG A 15 -4.38 50.21 -27.54
CA ARG A 15 -4.77 49.52 -28.78
C ARG A 15 -4.23 50.24 -30.01
N LEU A 16 -3.85 49.49 -31.05
CA LEU A 16 -3.56 49.98 -32.39
C LEU A 16 -4.79 49.89 -33.27
N VAL A 17 -5.04 50.94 -34.05
CA VAL A 17 -6.02 50.95 -35.13
C VAL A 17 -5.30 50.64 -36.43
N LEU A 18 -5.69 49.52 -37.04
CA LEU A 18 -5.18 49.01 -38.31
C LEU A 18 -6.23 49.21 -39.38
N LYS A 19 -5.82 49.49 -40.62
CA LYS A 19 -6.72 49.62 -41.76
C LYS A 19 -6.27 48.72 -42.90
N ALA A 20 -7.20 47.94 -43.43
CA ALA A 20 -7.00 47.10 -44.60
C ALA A 20 -7.15 47.90 -45.90
N ALA A 21 -6.75 47.28 -47.02
CA ALA A 21 -6.83 47.90 -48.36
C ALA A 21 -8.27 48.19 -48.81
N ASP A 22 -9.25 47.46 -48.26
CA ASP A 22 -10.69 47.65 -48.44
C ASP A 22 -11.29 48.75 -47.54
N SER A 23 -10.43 49.50 -46.84
CA SER A 23 -10.77 50.52 -45.84
C SER A 23 -11.44 50.03 -44.56
N THR A 24 -11.51 48.72 -44.33
CA THR A 24 -11.99 48.14 -43.08
C THR A 24 -11.01 48.41 -41.94
N GLU A 25 -11.52 48.89 -40.81
CA GLU A 25 -10.73 49.17 -39.60
C GLU A 25 -10.75 47.97 -38.65
N TYR A 26 -9.57 47.61 -38.16
CA TYR A 26 -9.34 46.55 -37.19
C TYR A 26 -8.64 47.12 -35.97
N THR A 27 -8.99 46.63 -34.78
CA THR A 27 -8.34 47.08 -33.54
C THR A 27 -7.50 45.94 -32.98
N LEU A 28 -6.21 46.19 -32.70
CA LEU A 28 -5.29 45.22 -32.10
C LEU A 28 -4.85 45.71 -30.72
N PRO A 29 -5.07 44.96 -29.63
CA PRO A 29 -4.57 45.35 -28.31
C PRO A 29 -3.03 45.34 -28.25
N ILE A 30 -2.46 46.30 -27.52
CA ILE A 30 -1.02 46.41 -27.25
C ILE A 30 -0.71 45.59 -25.99
N ASP A 31 -0.64 44.28 -26.17
CA ASP A 31 -0.25 43.32 -25.15
C ASP A 31 1.27 43.09 -25.13
N GLU A 32 1.75 42.34 -24.13
CA GLU A 32 3.17 42.02 -24.01
C GLU A 32 3.67 41.19 -25.20
N ARG A 33 2.79 40.45 -25.87
CA ARG A 33 3.09 39.69 -27.09
C ARG A 33 3.40 40.62 -28.25
N LEU A 34 2.57 41.62 -28.51
CA LEU A 34 2.84 42.62 -29.54
C LEU A 34 4.14 43.37 -29.23
N ARG A 35 4.39 43.74 -27.97
CA ARG A 35 5.64 44.40 -27.56
C ARG A 35 6.87 43.50 -27.77
N ALA A 36 6.79 42.22 -27.41
CA ALA A 36 7.86 41.26 -27.61
C ALA A 36 8.11 40.96 -29.10
N ALA A 37 7.05 40.87 -29.90
CA ALA A 37 7.13 40.66 -31.35
C ALA A 37 7.80 41.85 -32.05
N VAL A 38 7.45 43.10 -31.68
CA VAL A 38 8.06 44.32 -32.23
C VAL A 38 9.53 44.46 -31.80
N ARG A 39 9.89 44.06 -30.57
CA ARG A 39 11.28 44.10 -30.08
C ARG A 39 12.18 43.02 -30.70
N GLY A 40 11.60 42.03 -31.39
CA GLY A 40 12.36 40.92 -32.00
C GLY A 40 12.68 39.77 -31.05
N ASP A 41 12.07 39.72 -29.85
CA ASP A 41 12.22 38.65 -28.86
C ASP A 41 11.42 37.39 -29.27
N ARG A 42 11.69 36.83 -30.46
CA ARG A 42 11.10 35.56 -30.95
C ARG A 42 11.14 34.38 -29.95
N PRO A 43 12.22 34.16 -29.16
CA PRO A 43 12.21 33.06 -28.18
C PRO A 43 11.25 33.28 -27.00
N ARG A 44 10.86 34.54 -26.71
CA ARG A 44 9.87 34.84 -25.66
C ARG A 44 8.43 34.68 -26.16
N LEU A 45 8.17 34.86 -27.45
CA LEU A 45 6.84 34.63 -28.02
C LEU A 45 6.36 33.19 -27.81
N GLY A 46 7.25 32.20 -28.06
CA GLY A 46 6.95 30.80 -27.78
C GLY A 46 6.78 30.49 -26.29
N GLN A 47 7.44 31.23 -25.39
CA GLN A 47 7.25 31.09 -23.94
C GLN A 47 5.92 31.71 -23.46
N ILE A 48 5.50 32.85 -24.04
CA ILE A 48 4.24 33.53 -23.68
C ILE A 48 3.02 32.83 -24.33
N GLU A 49 3.18 32.11 -25.44
CA GLU A 49 2.16 31.18 -25.95
C GLU A 49 1.91 30.01 -24.99
N ILE A 50 2.95 29.51 -24.32
CA ILE A 50 2.85 28.43 -23.32
C ILE A 50 2.17 28.89 -22.02
N GLU A 51 2.19 30.19 -21.69
CA GLU A 51 1.64 30.71 -20.43
C GLU A 51 0.14 31.07 -20.49
N VAL A 52 -0.45 31.29 -21.67
CA VAL A 52 -1.85 31.75 -21.81
C VAL A 52 -2.84 30.61 -22.08
N GLU A 53 -2.35 29.43 -22.48
CA GLU A 53 -3.12 28.20 -22.39
C GLU A 53 -2.78 27.53 -21.06
N SER A 54 -3.56 27.80 -20.02
CA SER A 54 -3.40 27.25 -18.66
C SER A 54 -3.72 25.76 -18.59
N HIS A 55 -3.14 24.97 -19.49
CA HIS A 55 -3.18 23.53 -19.43
C HIS A 55 -2.25 23.06 -18.32
N LEU A 56 -2.84 22.45 -17.29
CA LEU A 56 -2.13 21.80 -16.20
C LEU A 56 -0.95 20.98 -16.75
N ARG A 57 0.28 21.19 -16.24
CA ARG A 57 1.44 20.43 -16.73
C ARG A 57 1.29 18.95 -16.34
N PRO A 58 1.84 18.00 -17.11
CA PRO A 58 1.79 16.58 -16.74
C PRO A 58 2.29 16.30 -15.32
N ARG A 59 3.33 17.02 -14.86
CA ARG A 59 3.83 16.93 -13.49
C ARG A 59 2.78 17.32 -12.45
N ASP A 60 2.00 18.35 -12.70
CA ASP A 60 0.98 18.85 -11.78
C ASP A 60 -0.23 17.91 -11.77
N ILE A 61 -0.60 17.35 -12.94
CA ILE A 61 -1.61 16.29 -13.04
C ILE A 61 -1.20 15.10 -12.15
N GLN A 62 0.03 14.62 -12.34
CA GLN A 62 0.54 13.49 -11.58
C GLN A 62 0.64 13.79 -10.09
N ALA A 63 1.05 15.00 -9.70
CA ALA A 63 1.11 15.40 -8.30
C ALA A 63 -0.27 15.36 -7.64
N ARG A 64 -1.31 15.87 -8.30
CA ARG A 64 -2.68 15.85 -7.79
C ARG A 64 -3.25 14.42 -7.69
N ILE A 65 -3.04 13.59 -8.70
CA ILE A 65 -3.48 12.18 -8.66
C ILE A 65 -2.75 11.41 -7.56
N ARG A 66 -1.47 11.72 -7.35
CA ARG A 66 -0.67 11.12 -6.27
C ARG A 66 -1.17 11.55 -4.90
N ALA A 67 -1.68 12.78 -4.77
CA ALA A 67 -2.33 13.28 -3.57
C ALA A 67 -3.78 12.78 -3.39
N GLY A 68 -4.28 11.97 -4.32
CA GLY A 68 -5.58 11.29 -4.24
C GLY A 68 -6.73 11.91 -5.04
N ALA A 69 -6.49 12.97 -5.78
CA ALA A 69 -7.50 13.49 -6.71
C ALA A 69 -7.80 12.49 -7.82
N THR A 70 -9.07 12.36 -8.19
CA THR A 70 -9.49 11.54 -9.35
C THR A 70 -9.16 12.25 -10.66
N ALA A 71 -9.08 11.50 -11.77
CA ALA A 71 -8.83 12.09 -13.08
C ALA A 71 -9.94 13.09 -13.46
N GLU A 72 -11.17 12.78 -13.10
CA GLU A 72 -12.36 13.60 -13.27
C GLU A 72 -12.27 14.91 -12.47
N GLU A 73 -11.87 14.86 -11.21
CA GLU A 73 -11.66 16.06 -10.38
C GLU A 73 -10.55 16.94 -10.94
N VAL A 74 -9.41 16.35 -11.32
CA VAL A 74 -8.29 17.10 -11.90
C VAL A 74 -8.71 17.76 -13.21
N ALA A 75 -9.46 17.05 -14.06
CA ALA A 75 -10.00 17.57 -15.30
C ALA A 75 -10.97 18.73 -15.06
N HIS A 76 -11.91 18.56 -14.13
CA HIS A 76 -12.90 19.56 -13.76
C HIS A 76 -12.24 20.84 -13.22
N HIS A 77 -11.31 20.71 -12.27
CA HIS A 77 -10.60 21.85 -11.68
C HIS A 77 -9.68 22.58 -12.67
N ALA A 78 -9.14 21.87 -13.65
CA ALA A 78 -8.22 22.43 -14.64
C ALA A 78 -8.91 22.91 -15.93
N GLY A 79 -10.19 22.61 -16.11
CA GLY A 79 -10.93 22.92 -17.34
C GLY A 79 -10.38 22.18 -18.58
N ILE A 80 -9.81 20.99 -18.41
CA ILE A 80 -9.26 20.16 -19.50
C ILE A 80 -10.07 18.87 -19.67
N PRO A 81 -10.09 18.25 -20.87
CA PRO A 81 -10.78 16.98 -21.06
C PRO A 81 -10.17 15.85 -20.22
N VAL A 82 -11.02 14.97 -19.67
CA VAL A 82 -10.60 13.86 -18.81
C VAL A 82 -9.66 12.87 -19.52
N ASP A 83 -9.84 12.64 -20.82
CA ASP A 83 -8.98 11.74 -21.60
C ASP A 83 -7.51 12.20 -21.61
N ARG A 84 -7.28 13.52 -21.56
CA ARG A 84 -5.93 14.08 -21.45
C ARG A 84 -5.31 13.76 -20.10
N VAL A 85 -6.08 13.78 -19.02
CA VAL A 85 -5.63 13.44 -17.67
C VAL A 85 -5.32 11.95 -17.57
N ARG A 86 -6.22 11.09 -18.09
CA ARG A 86 -6.08 9.63 -18.07
C ARG A 86 -4.80 9.12 -18.74
N ARG A 87 -4.32 9.79 -19.79
CA ARG A 87 -3.03 9.45 -20.42
C ARG A 87 -1.83 9.49 -19.46
N PHE A 88 -1.92 10.28 -18.39
CA PHE A 88 -0.85 10.45 -17.40
C PHE A 88 -1.12 9.73 -16.07
N GLU A 89 -2.28 9.12 -15.88
CA GLU A 89 -2.70 8.54 -14.60
C GLU A 89 -2.06 7.18 -14.31
N GLY A 90 -1.91 6.33 -15.34
CA GLY A 90 -1.48 4.94 -15.18
C GLY A 90 -0.21 4.77 -14.36
N PRO A 91 0.88 5.50 -14.65
CA PRO A 91 2.10 5.44 -13.84
C PRO A 91 1.90 5.84 -12.37
N VAL A 92 1.00 6.78 -12.08
CA VAL A 92 0.75 7.26 -10.71
C VAL A 92 -0.13 6.29 -9.94
N LEU A 93 -1.13 5.69 -10.59
CA LEU A 93 -1.93 4.63 -9.98
C LEU A 93 -1.05 3.41 -9.64
N ALA A 94 -0.10 3.06 -10.51
CA ALA A 94 0.86 1.99 -10.23
C ALA A 94 1.79 2.35 -9.05
N GLU A 95 2.22 3.60 -8.91
CA GLU A 95 2.99 4.08 -7.76
C GLU A 95 2.19 3.96 -6.46
N ARG A 96 0.93 4.37 -6.48
CA ARG A 96 0.01 4.28 -5.34
C ARG A 96 -0.25 2.83 -4.92
N ALA A 97 -0.52 1.95 -5.87
CA ALA A 97 -0.66 0.52 -5.61
C ALA A 97 0.65 -0.06 -5.02
N PHE A 98 1.80 0.31 -5.58
CA PHE A 98 3.10 -0.14 -5.09
C PHE A 98 3.37 0.30 -3.64
N MET A 99 3.02 1.54 -3.28
CA MET A 99 3.19 2.04 -1.92
C MET A 99 2.24 1.35 -0.93
N ALA A 100 1.00 1.09 -1.33
CA ALA A 100 0.07 0.28 -0.54
C ALA A 100 0.63 -1.14 -0.30
N GLU A 101 1.12 -1.81 -1.35
CA GLU A 101 1.76 -3.13 -1.22
C GLU A 101 2.98 -3.12 -0.29
N ARG A 102 3.79 -2.06 -0.36
CA ARG A 102 4.96 -1.91 0.49
C ARG A 102 4.58 -1.69 1.95
N ALA A 103 3.52 -0.94 2.21
CA ALA A 103 2.97 -0.76 3.55
C ALA A 103 2.40 -2.07 4.10
N ARG A 104 1.66 -2.84 3.29
CA ARG A 104 1.13 -4.17 3.66
C ARG A 104 2.22 -5.13 4.13
N LYS A 105 3.42 -5.05 3.55
CA LYS A 105 4.59 -5.88 3.90
C LYS A 105 5.41 -5.35 5.09
N THR A 106 5.00 -4.24 5.68
CA THR A 106 5.70 -3.63 6.82
C THR A 106 5.13 -4.18 8.13
N PRO A 107 5.96 -4.58 9.10
CA PRO A 107 5.48 -5.06 10.39
C PRO A 107 4.79 -3.95 11.18
N VAL A 108 3.64 -4.26 11.76
CA VAL A 108 2.94 -3.38 12.71
C VAL A 108 3.27 -3.80 14.13
N ARG A 109 3.19 -2.85 15.07
CA ARG A 109 3.40 -3.14 16.49
C ARG A 109 2.04 -3.41 17.15
N ARG A 110 1.95 -4.47 17.95
CA ARG A 110 0.80 -4.71 18.81
C ARG A 110 1.05 -4.13 20.21
N PRO A 111 0.02 -3.64 20.92
CA PRO A 111 0.18 -3.22 22.30
C PRO A 111 0.74 -4.35 23.16
N GLY A 112 1.75 -4.05 23.97
CA GLY A 112 2.36 -5.02 24.89
C GLY A 112 3.46 -5.91 24.28
N GLU A 113 3.67 -5.87 22.96
CA GLU A 113 4.74 -6.62 22.30
C GLU A 113 5.97 -5.73 22.01
N ASN A 114 7.14 -6.15 22.50
CA ASN A 114 8.43 -5.49 22.21
C ASN A 114 9.09 -6.01 20.92
N ALA A 115 8.58 -7.11 20.36
CA ALA A 115 9.05 -7.70 19.12
C ALA A 115 8.41 -7.03 17.90
N ALA A 116 9.00 -7.25 16.72
CA ALA A 116 8.34 -6.91 15.47
C ALA A 116 7.09 -7.79 15.33
N GLY A 117 5.91 -7.17 15.31
CA GLY A 117 4.65 -7.87 15.10
C GLY A 117 4.47 -8.36 13.66
N PRO A 118 3.32 -8.97 13.33
CA PRO A 118 3.03 -9.46 11.99
C PRO A 118 3.03 -8.33 10.95
N GLN A 119 3.12 -8.71 9.67
CA GLN A 119 2.97 -7.73 8.59
C GLN A 119 1.56 -7.13 8.62
N LEU A 120 1.42 -5.85 8.28
CA LEU A 120 0.11 -5.17 8.22
C LEU A 120 -0.92 -5.99 7.43
N GLY A 121 -0.54 -6.48 6.24
CA GLY A 121 -1.43 -7.24 5.38
C GLY A 121 -1.89 -8.55 6.01
N GLU A 122 -1.03 -9.23 6.76
CA GLU A 122 -1.36 -10.48 7.46
C GLU A 122 -2.31 -10.21 8.63
N ALA A 123 -1.99 -9.24 9.48
CA ALA A 123 -2.81 -8.85 10.63
C ALA A 123 -4.23 -8.46 10.20
N VAL A 124 -4.32 -7.62 9.17
CA VAL A 124 -5.61 -7.16 8.64
C VAL A 124 -6.37 -8.33 8.00
N SER A 125 -5.72 -9.19 7.22
CA SER A 125 -6.40 -10.35 6.60
C SER A 125 -6.96 -11.32 7.64
N GLU A 126 -6.21 -11.58 8.72
CA GLU A 126 -6.66 -12.40 9.84
C GLU A 126 -7.90 -11.78 10.51
N ARG A 127 -7.88 -10.47 10.80
CA ARG A 127 -9.00 -9.78 11.45
C ARG A 127 -10.24 -9.72 10.55
N LEU A 128 -10.07 -9.46 9.25
CA LEU A 128 -11.17 -9.48 8.28
C LEU A 128 -11.85 -10.85 8.20
N LEU A 129 -11.07 -11.94 8.28
CA LEU A 129 -11.61 -13.30 8.32
C LEU A 129 -12.48 -13.52 9.57
N LEU A 130 -12.01 -13.08 10.74
CA LEU A 130 -12.74 -13.20 12.01
C LEU A 130 -14.04 -12.39 12.00
N ARG A 131 -14.06 -11.23 11.32
CA ARG A 131 -15.26 -10.39 11.15
C ARG A 131 -16.24 -10.90 10.10
N GLY A 132 -15.87 -11.91 9.31
CA GLY A 132 -16.69 -12.39 8.20
C GLY A 132 -16.81 -11.38 7.06
N ALA A 133 -15.74 -10.60 6.82
CA ALA A 133 -15.68 -9.68 5.69
C ALA A 133 -15.72 -10.43 4.35
N ASP A 134 -16.34 -9.82 3.35
CA ASP A 134 -16.39 -10.37 2.01
C ASP A 134 -15.00 -10.27 1.34
N LYS A 135 -14.42 -11.41 1.00
CA LYS A 135 -13.02 -11.54 0.58
C LYS A 135 -12.71 -10.74 -0.70
N ASP A 136 -13.68 -10.66 -1.60
CA ASP A 136 -13.49 -10.03 -2.92
C ASP A 136 -13.67 -8.50 -2.89
N THR A 137 -14.09 -7.95 -1.74
CA THR A 137 -14.39 -6.52 -1.58
C THR A 137 -13.23 -5.70 -1.02
N ALA A 138 -12.18 -6.37 -0.53
CA ALA A 138 -11.03 -5.72 0.10
C ALA A 138 -10.12 -5.05 -0.94
N VAL A 139 -10.19 -3.72 -1.02
CA VAL A 139 -9.39 -2.91 -1.95
C VAL A 139 -8.45 -2.01 -1.18
N TRP A 140 -7.16 -2.07 -1.54
CA TRP A 140 -6.11 -1.24 -0.97
C TRP A 140 -5.71 -0.13 -1.94
N ASP A 141 -5.50 1.07 -1.41
CA ASP A 141 -4.96 2.20 -2.15
C ASP A 141 -4.02 3.01 -1.25
N SER A 142 -3.27 3.94 -1.85
CA SER A 142 -2.51 4.91 -1.09
C SER A 142 -2.42 6.27 -1.76
N TRP A 143 -2.16 7.29 -0.94
CA TRP A 143 -2.12 8.69 -1.33
C TRP A 143 -0.91 9.33 -0.68
N ARG A 144 -0.20 10.19 -1.41
CA ARG A 144 0.93 10.93 -0.85
C ARG A 144 0.44 12.18 -0.13
N ARG A 145 0.86 12.34 1.11
CA ARG A 145 0.64 13.54 1.92
C ARG A 145 1.72 14.60 1.68
N ASP A 146 1.43 15.83 2.06
CA ASP A 146 2.32 16.98 1.88
C ASP A 146 3.63 16.87 2.68
N ASP A 147 3.60 16.15 3.80
CA ASP A 147 4.77 15.88 4.65
C ASP A 147 5.70 14.79 4.09
N GLY A 148 5.34 14.18 2.95
CA GLY A 148 6.08 13.12 2.29
C GLY A 148 5.76 11.71 2.81
N THR A 149 4.87 11.58 3.80
CA THR A 149 4.30 10.29 4.19
C THR A 149 3.21 9.86 3.21
N TRP A 150 2.82 8.59 3.29
CA TRP A 150 1.74 8.03 2.50
C TRP A 150 0.59 7.66 3.42
N GLU A 151 -0.62 8.01 3.05
CA GLU A 151 -1.81 7.46 3.66
C GLU A 151 -2.23 6.23 2.88
N VAL A 152 -2.41 5.13 3.57
CA VAL A 152 -2.78 3.84 3.02
C VAL A 152 -4.18 3.55 3.51
N MET A 153 -5.09 3.30 2.58
CA MET A 153 -6.50 3.08 2.88
C MET A 153 -6.91 1.69 2.42
N LEU A 154 -7.67 1.01 3.27
CA LEU A 154 -8.40 -0.21 2.93
C LEU A 154 -9.88 0.11 2.91
N ALA A 155 -10.57 -0.25 1.83
CA ALA A 155 -12.03 -0.32 1.78
C ALA A 155 -12.45 -1.79 1.71
N TYR A 156 -13.48 -2.18 2.46
CA TYR A 156 -13.99 -3.56 2.49
C TYR A 156 -15.46 -3.60 2.93
N GLN A 157 -16.12 -4.76 2.82
CA GLN A 157 -17.51 -4.94 3.24
C GLN A 157 -17.69 -6.07 4.26
N VAL A 158 -18.63 -5.86 5.20
CA VAL A 158 -19.10 -6.86 6.18
C VAL A 158 -20.61 -6.85 6.18
N ALA A 159 -21.26 -7.99 5.94
CA ALA A 159 -22.72 -8.11 5.89
C ALA A 159 -23.43 -7.05 4.99
N GLY A 160 -22.77 -6.60 3.92
CA GLY A 160 -23.26 -5.57 2.99
C GLY A 160 -22.98 -4.12 3.40
N GLU A 161 -22.42 -3.88 4.58
CA GLU A 161 -22.00 -2.54 5.03
C GLU A 161 -20.56 -2.26 4.60
N HIS A 162 -20.30 -1.02 4.16
CA HIS A 162 -18.97 -0.58 3.75
C HIS A 162 -18.18 -0.04 4.94
N HIS A 163 -16.94 -0.49 5.07
CA HIS A 163 -15.99 -0.03 6.07
C HIS A 163 -14.72 0.47 5.38
N SER A 164 -14.05 1.42 6.04
CA SER A 164 -12.77 1.95 5.59
C SER A 164 -11.81 2.12 6.76
N ALA A 165 -10.56 1.73 6.56
CA ALA A 165 -9.49 1.85 7.55
C ALA A 165 -8.27 2.55 6.95
N SER A 166 -7.63 3.42 7.73
CA SER A 166 -6.55 4.28 7.24
C SER A 166 -5.30 4.20 8.12
N TRP A 167 -4.14 4.07 7.49
CA TRP A 167 -2.83 4.08 8.12
C TRP A 167 -1.90 5.10 7.49
N THR A 168 -1.02 5.71 8.28
CA THR A 168 0.12 6.48 7.76
C THR A 168 1.32 5.57 7.59
N TYR A 169 1.97 5.64 6.44
CA TYR A 169 3.18 4.91 6.07
C TYR A 169 4.33 5.87 5.78
N ASP A 170 5.45 5.66 6.45
CA ASP A 170 6.72 6.37 6.24
C ASP A 170 7.71 5.41 5.54
N PRO A 171 7.94 5.54 4.21
CA PRO A 171 8.81 4.62 3.48
C PRO A 171 10.29 4.64 3.92
N PRO A 172 10.91 5.80 4.22
CA PRO A 172 12.24 5.85 4.81
C PRO A 172 12.35 5.11 6.14
N ARG A 173 11.39 5.30 7.05
CA ARG A 173 11.40 4.66 8.39
C ARG A 173 10.84 3.24 8.40
N ARG A 174 10.19 2.81 7.31
CA ARG A 174 9.40 1.56 7.23
C ARG A 174 8.47 1.43 8.44
N LEU A 175 7.71 2.50 8.69
CA LEU A 175 6.82 2.60 9.83
C LEU A 175 5.38 2.77 9.34
N VAL A 176 4.47 1.98 9.91
CA VAL A 176 3.02 2.07 9.70
C VAL A 176 2.37 2.45 11.03
N GLN A 177 1.43 3.39 11.02
CA GLN A 177 0.68 3.84 12.19
C GLN A 177 -0.81 3.93 11.85
N ALA A 178 -1.68 3.43 12.72
CA ALA A 178 -3.12 3.54 12.56
C ALA A 178 -3.61 4.98 12.76
N VAL A 179 -4.42 5.49 11.83
CA VAL A 179 -4.97 6.85 11.86
C VAL A 179 -6.34 6.86 12.53
N ASP A 180 -7.23 5.98 12.07
CA ASP A 180 -8.60 5.85 12.57
C ASP A 180 -8.77 4.64 13.51
N GLU A 181 -9.92 4.58 14.17
CA GLU A 181 -10.25 3.51 15.11
C GLU A 181 -10.40 2.16 14.42
N GLU A 182 -10.90 2.17 13.20
CA GLU A 182 -11.08 1.00 12.36
C GLU A 182 -9.73 0.33 12.06
N ALA A 183 -8.71 1.13 11.72
CA ALA A 183 -7.35 0.68 11.52
C ALA A 183 -6.72 0.09 12.79
N ARG A 184 -6.97 0.67 13.97
CA ARG A 184 -6.51 0.14 15.27
C ARG A 184 -7.14 -1.21 15.58
N ALA A 185 -8.45 -1.30 15.39
CA ALA A 185 -9.21 -2.53 15.58
C ALA A 185 -8.73 -3.66 14.63
N LEU A 186 -8.37 -3.31 13.38
CA LEU A 186 -7.84 -4.26 12.40
C LEU A 186 -6.44 -4.80 12.71
N ILE A 187 -5.60 -4.05 13.43
CA ILE A 187 -4.26 -4.51 13.84
C ILE A 187 -4.22 -5.06 15.27
N GLY A 188 -5.36 -5.05 15.98
CA GLY A 188 -5.48 -5.54 17.35
C GLY A 188 -5.01 -4.54 18.42
N GLU A 189 -4.95 -3.24 18.10
CA GLU A 189 -4.73 -2.18 19.10
C GLU A 189 -5.99 -1.90 19.94
N SER A 190 -7.16 -2.10 19.35
CA SER A 190 -8.47 -1.96 20.00
C SER A 190 -9.21 -3.30 19.96
N ASP A 191 -9.90 -3.65 21.04
CA ASP A 191 -10.66 -4.89 21.09
C ASP A 191 -12.12 -4.66 20.69
N ASP A 192 -12.38 -4.76 19.39
CA ASP A 192 -13.73 -4.74 18.81
C ASP A 192 -14.42 -6.12 18.81
N LEU A 193 -13.68 -7.19 19.10
CA LEU A 193 -14.20 -8.56 19.12
C LEU A 193 -14.47 -9.07 20.54
N ALA A 194 -13.95 -8.42 21.58
CA ALA A 194 -14.40 -8.67 22.94
C ALA A 194 -15.88 -8.28 23.07
N ALA A 195 -16.72 -9.28 23.34
CA ALA A 195 -17.99 -9.03 23.99
C ALA A 195 -17.71 -8.23 25.27
N PRO A 196 -18.49 -7.17 25.60
CA PRO A 196 -18.28 -6.41 26.81
C PRO A 196 -18.27 -7.38 28.00
N GLU A 197 -17.13 -7.48 28.69
CA GLU A 197 -17.06 -8.30 29.88
C GLU A 197 -18.16 -7.83 30.83
N PRO A 198 -19.06 -8.72 31.29
CA PRO A 198 -20.04 -8.34 32.29
C PRO A 198 -19.26 -7.87 33.50
N SER A 199 -19.31 -6.56 33.78
CA SER A 199 -18.73 -5.98 34.97
C SER A 199 -19.49 -6.55 36.17
N PHE A 200 -18.99 -7.63 36.75
CA PHE A 200 -19.55 -8.14 37.99
C PHE A 200 -19.19 -7.13 39.08
N PRO A 201 -20.18 -6.50 39.74
CA PRO A 201 -19.88 -5.59 40.83
C PRO A 201 -19.09 -6.36 41.88
N PHE A 202 -17.91 -5.84 42.24
CA PHE A 202 -17.08 -6.39 43.29
C PHE A 202 -17.89 -6.45 44.59
N VAL A 203 -18.30 -7.64 45.02
CA VAL A 203 -18.94 -7.83 46.32
C VAL A 203 -17.84 -8.07 47.35
N PRO A 204 -17.50 -7.10 48.23
CA PRO A 204 -16.49 -7.32 49.24
C PRO A 204 -16.96 -8.45 50.18
N ARG A 205 -16.17 -9.53 50.26
CA ARG A 205 -16.39 -10.58 51.26
C ARG A 205 -16.02 -10.00 52.63
N ILE A 206 -17.02 -9.53 53.38
CA ILE A 206 -16.85 -9.14 54.78
C ILE A 206 -16.45 -10.40 55.55
N ALA A 207 -15.18 -10.48 55.95
CA ALA A 207 -14.69 -11.52 56.85
C ALA A 207 -15.46 -11.40 58.18
N ARG A 208 -16.32 -12.38 58.49
CA ARG A 208 -16.97 -12.45 59.81
C ARG A 208 -15.89 -12.79 60.84
N LEU A 209 -15.52 -11.81 61.66
CA LEU A 209 -14.63 -11.99 62.80
C LEU A 209 -15.24 -13.03 63.76
N PRO A 210 -14.46 -14.01 64.27
CA PRO A 210 -14.95 -14.96 65.27
C PRO A 210 -15.44 -14.19 66.51
N ARG A 211 -16.67 -14.44 66.94
CA ARG A 211 -17.15 -13.95 68.24
C ARG A 211 -16.53 -14.81 69.34
N ASP A 212 -15.74 -14.18 70.20
CA ASP A 212 -15.27 -14.77 71.45
C ASP A 212 -16.45 -15.25 72.29
N ARG A 213 -16.41 -16.52 72.68
CA ARG A 213 -17.35 -17.13 73.63
C ARG A 213 -16.64 -17.18 74.98
N PRO A 214 -17.18 -16.57 76.06
CA PRO A 214 -16.55 -16.70 77.36
C PRO A 214 -16.81 -18.09 77.95
N LEU A 215 -15.76 -18.63 78.56
CA LEU A 215 -15.71 -19.85 79.37
C LEU A 215 -16.42 -19.64 80.72
N ASP A 216 -17.20 -20.64 81.14
CA ASP A 216 -17.52 -21.11 82.51
C ASP A 216 -18.98 -21.62 82.56
N ARG A 217 -19.40 -22.72 83.20
CA ARG A 217 -18.73 -23.75 84.02
C ARG A 217 -19.80 -24.81 84.35
N ASP A 218 -19.37 -26.08 84.36
CA ASP A 218 -19.90 -27.25 85.08
C ASP A 218 -21.41 -27.39 85.41
N ARG A 219 -22.07 -28.37 84.76
CA ARG A 219 -22.96 -29.32 85.45
C ARG A 219 -23.14 -30.64 84.64
N PRO A 220 -23.17 -31.83 85.28
CA PRO A 220 -22.96 -33.11 84.61
C PRO A 220 -24.21 -33.80 84.04
N SER A 221 -23.89 -34.80 83.23
CA SER A 221 -24.68 -35.66 82.34
C SER A 221 -25.68 -36.62 83.01
N LEU A 222 -26.79 -36.89 82.30
CA LEU A 222 -27.63 -38.08 82.42
C LEU A 222 -28.13 -38.51 81.01
N PRO A 223 -28.36 -39.82 80.77
CA PRO A 223 -28.37 -40.46 79.44
C PRO A 223 -29.76 -40.50 78.74
N PRO A 224 -29.84 -40.94 77.45
CA PRO A 224 -30.99 -40.75 76.57
C PRO A 224 -31.88 -41.99 76.40
N ALA A 225 -33.14 -41.78 76.00
CA ALA A 225 -34.03 -42.79 75.39
C ALA A 225 -35.18 -42.08 74.62
N PRO A 226 -35.87 -42.74 73.67
CA PRO A 226 -35.96 -42.31 72.27
C PRO A 226 -37.32 -41.73 71.87
N SER A 227 -37.37 -40.97 70.78
CA SER A 227 -38.64 -40.64 70.09
C SER A 227 -38.46 -40.66 68.58
N ASP A 228 -39.31 -41.49 67.96
CA ASP A 228 -39.83 -41.54 66.60
C ASP A 228 -39.08 -40.82 65.47
N ALA A 229 -38.56 -41.62 64.54
CA ALA A 229 -38.33 -41.22 63.16
C ALA A 229 -39.60 -41.53 62.35
N GLY A 230 -40.42 -40.50 62.12
CA GLY A 230 -41.40 -40.45 61.04
C GLY A 230 -40.80 -39.71 59.84
N GLU A 231 -40.93 -40.34 58.68
CA GLU A 231 -40.46 -39.89 57.37
C GLU A 231 -41.20 -38.64 56.86
N GLU A 232 -40.52 -37.86 56.01
CA GLU A 232 -40.94 -37.42 54.66
C GLU A 232 -40.50 -35.97 54.33
N GLY A 233 -39.84 -35.79 53.17
CA GLY A 233 -39.85 -34.53 52.43
C GLY A 233 -38.55 -34.08 51.73
N ALA A 234 -38.31 -34.63 50.53
CA ALA A 234 -37.69 -34.00 49.33
C ALA A 234 -36.28 -33.35 49.44
N GLY A 235 -35.25 -33.72 48.67
CA GLY A 235 -35.21 -34.43 47.39
C GLY A 235 -35.01 -33.48 46.20
N GLU A 236 -33.86 -32.80 46.09
CA GLU A 236 -33.44 -32.14 44.83
C GLU A 236 -31.94 -31.73 44.81
N ARG A 237 -31.03 -32.60 45.26
CA ARG A 237 -29.57 -32.33 45.19
C ARG A 237 -28.69 -33.49 44.74
N ASP A 238 -29.24 -34.68 44.50
CA ASP A 238 -28.44 -35.87 44.20
C ASP A 238 -28.41 -36.28 42.72
N SER A 239 -28.97 -35.48 41.79
CA SER A 239 -29.00 -35.82 40.36
C SER A 239 -27.75 -35.41 39.57
N LEU A 240 -26.93 -34.47 40.07
CA LEU A 240 -25.74 -33.99 39.35
C LEU A 240 -24.45 -34.77 39.67
N THR A 241 -24.44 -35.54 40.75
CA THR A 241 -23.29 -36.37 41.13
C THR A 241 -23.32 -37.77 40.51
N SER A 242 -24.49 -38.24 40.07
CA SER A 242 -24.67 -39.57 39.47
C SER A 242 -24.41 -39.61 37.94
N LEU A 243 -24.37 -38.46 37.26
CA LEU A 243 -24.02 -38.37 35.82
C LEU A 243 -22.51 -38.27 35.53
N LEU A 244 -21.68 -38.09 36.56
CA LEU A 244 -20.21 -38.06 36.45
C LEU A 244 -19.55 -39.41 36.77
N GLU A 245 -20.33 -40.41 37.21
CA GLU A 245 -19.83 -41.75 37.58
C GLU A 245 -20.06 -42.81 36.48
N ALA A 246 -20.71 -42.43 35.37
CA ALA A 246 -20.96 -43.29 34.21
C ALA A 246 -20.08 -42.91 33.01
N VAL A 247 -18.75 -43.04 33.15
CA VAL A 247 -17.83 -43.12 32.01
C VAL A 247 -17.17 -44.49 32.02
N PRO A 248 -17.52 -45.39 31.10
CA PRO A 248 -16.76 -46.62 30.88
C PRO A 248 -15.36 -46.25 30.37
N SER A 249 -14.33 -46.77 31.03
CA SER A 249 -12.95 -46.73 30.60
C SER A 249 -12.78 -47.51 29.29
N PHE A 250 -13.01 -46.84 28.17
CA PHE A 250 -12.72 -47.34 26.83
C PHE A 250 -11.20 -47.34 26.62
N ARG A 251 -10.57 -48.45 26.97
CA ARG A 251 -9.19 -48.76 26.57
C ARG A 251 -9.24 -49.31 25.14
N GLY A 252 -9.43 -48.41 24.19
CA GLY A 252 -9.33 -48.70 22.76
C GLY A 252 -7.87 -48.74 22.34
N ASP A 253 -7.41 -49.93 21.97
CA ASP A 253 -6.13 -50.16 21.30
C ASP A 253 -6.17 -49.47 19.93
N LEU A 254 -5.38 -48.39 19.78
CA LEU A 254 -5.29 -47.65 18.53
C LEU A 254 -4.37 -48.42 17.57
N VAL A 255 -4.97 -49.33 16.79
CA VAL A 255 -4.32 -49.92 15.62
C VAL A 255 -4.13 -48.82 14.58
N VAL A 256 -2.87 -48.41 14.36
CA VAL A 256 -2.45 -47.53 13.26
C VAL A 256 -2.56 -48.32 11.96
N PRO A 257 -3.33 -47.88 10.94
CA PRO A 257 -3.22 -48.49 9.62
C PRO A 257 -1.90 -48.06 8.99
N GLU A 258 -1.02 -49.03 8.73
CA GLU A 258 0.19 -48.84 7.94
C GLU A 258 -0.16 -48.40 6.51
N ARG A 259 0.58 -47.40 6.03
CA ARG A 259 0.55 -46.91 4.66
C ARG A 259 1.10 -48.00 3.73
N PRO A 260 0.40 -48.42 2.66
CA PRO A 260 0.94 -49.42 1.76
C PRO A 260 2.18 -48.86 1.06
N VAL A 261 3.22 -49.69 1.08
CA VAL A 261 4.52 -49.48 0.45
C VAL A 261 4.37 -49.88 -1.02
N ASP A 262 4.63 -48.95 -1.94
CA ASP A 262 4.73 -49.27 -3.38
C ASP A 262 6.00 -50.13 -3.62
N PRO A 263 5.91 -51.24 -4.37
CA PRO A 263 7.08 -52.00 -4.79
C PRO A 263 7.83 -51.28 -5.93
N PRO A 264 9.15 -51.48 -6.08
CA PRO A 264 9.93 -50.88 -7.14
C PRO A 264 9.99 -51.75 -8.39
N ALA A 265 10.36 -51.08 -9.49
CA ALA A 265 10.88 -51.57 -10.77
C ALA A 265 9.85 -52.00 -11.84
N GLU A 266 9.86 -51.30 -12.97
CA GLU A 266 10.47 -51.79 -14.23
C GLU A 266 10.53 -50.64 -15.26
N GLU A 267 11.73 -50.34 -15.76
CA GLU A 267 11.91 -49.67 -17.06
C GLU A 267 11.50 -50.66 -18.16
N PRO A 268 10.92 -50.19 -19.27
CA PRO A 268 11.68 -50.34 -20.52
C PRO A 268 11.53 -49.20 -21.55
N GLU A 269 12.67 -48.95 -22.20
CA GLU A 269 12.88 -48.78 -23.64
C GLU A 269 12.54 -47.45 -24.37
N GLU A 270 13.62 -46.90 -24.95
CA GLU A 270 13.67 -45.88 -26.00
C GLU A 270 13.33 -46.45 -27.39
N GLU A 271 12.79 -45.58 -28.25
CA GLU A 271 13.03 -45.40 -29.70
C GLU A 271 11.70 -45.23 -30.54
N PRO A 272 11.72 -44.65 -31.76
CA PRO A 272 11.77 -43.21 -32.02
C PRO A 272 10.68 -42.73 -33.03
N GLY A 273 10.55 -41.40 -33.17
CA GLY A 273 10.16 -40.65 -34.38
C GLY A 273 8.90 -41.00 -35.18
N GLU A 274 8.00 -40.03 -35.35
CA GLU A 274 7.32 -39.77 -36.63
C GLU A 274 6.90 -38.28 -36.73
N GLU A 275 7.39 -37.63 -37.78
CA GLU A 275 7.01 -36.30 -38.26
C GLU A 275 5.71 -36.39 -39.08
N GLU A 276 4.74 -35.49 -38.89
CA GLU A 276 3.93 -34.99 -40.03
C GLU A 276 3.31 -33.60 -39.79
N SER A 277 3.94 -32.59 -40.43
CA SER A 277 3.38 -31.63 -41.39
C SER A 277 2.04 -30.88 -41.14
N GLN A 278 2.19 -29.60 -40.76
CA GLN A 278 1.54 -28.33 -41.21
C GLN A 278 0.13 -28.31 -41.87
N ALA A 279 -0.74 -27.36 -41.44
CA ALA A 279 -0.90 -26.01 -42.04
C ALA A 279 -1.99 -25.17 -41.27
N PRO A 280 -2.29 -23.89 -41.61
CA PRO A 280 -2.00 -22.74 -40.76
C PRO A 280 -3.26 -22.03 -40.21
N ALA A 281 -3.24 -21.58 -38.96
CA ALA A 281 -4.22 -20.65 -38.43
C ALA A 281 -3.54 -19.32 -38.09
N ALA A 282 -3.87 -18.30 -38.87
CA ALA A 282 -3.56 -16.92 -38.53
C ALA A 282 -4.36 -16.53 -37.27
N SER A 283 -3.67 -16.22 -36.18
CA SER A 283 -4.23 -15.35 -35.15
C SER A 283 -3.12 -14.55 -34.48
N ALA A 284 -3.26 -13.23 -34.57
CA ALA A 284 -2.45 -12.24 -33.88
C ALA A 284 -2.29 -12.58 -32.39
N GLY A 285 -1.05 -12.69 -31.92
CA GLY A 285 -0.79 -12.96 -30.50
C GLY A 285 0.67 -12.91 -30.03
N SER A 286 1.65 -12.75 -30.93
CA SER A 286 3.07 -12.85 -30.52
C SER A 286 3.67 -11.57 -29.90
N ALA A 287 2.85 -10.58 -29.53
CA ALA A 287 3.33 -9.37 -28.84
C ALA A 287 3.19 -9.45 -27.31
N TYR A 288 2.58 -10.50 -26.77
CA TYR A 288 2.28 -10.59 -25.33
C TYR A 288 3.06 -11.70 -24.58
N ALA A 289 3.77 -12.56 -25.28
CA ALA A 289 4.54 -13.64 -24.66
C ALA A 289 5.98 -13.24 -24.24
N ASP A 290 6.50 -12.10 -24.74
CA ASP A 290 7.83 -11.59 -24.35
C ASP A 290 7.82 -10.77 -23.04
N VAL A 291 6.65 -10.58 -22.39
CA VAL A 291 6.51 -9.80 -21.15
C VAL A 291 6.46 -10.69 -19.89
N LEU A 292 6.25 -12.00 -20.03
CA LEU A 292 5.94 -12.89 -18.91
C LEU A 292 6.95 -14.01 -18.63
N MET A 293 8.11 -14.04 -19.30
CA MET A 293 9.21 -14.94 -18.96
C MET A 293 10.53 -14.16 -18.82
N PRO A 294 11.23 -14.22 -17.67
CA PRO A 294 12.56 -13.66 -17.55
C PRO A 294 13.51 -14.50 -18.39
N ARG A 295 13.96 -13.97 -19.53
CA ARG A 295 15.09 -14.55 -20.27
C ARG A 295 16.30 -14.49 -19.34
N SER A 296 16.90 -15.65 -19.05
CA SER A 296 18.17 -15.74 -18.33
C SER A 296 19.18 -14.80 -19.00
N VAL A 297 19.57 -13.75 -18.29
CA VAL A 297 20.47 -12.71 -18.79
C VAL A 297 21.87 -13.32 -18.90
N GLY A 298 22.28 -13.68 -20.11
CA GLY A 298 23.70 -13.86 -20.41
C GLY A 298 24.45 -12.55 -20.15
N SER A 299 25.65 -12.64 -19.60
CA SER A 299 26.47 -11.48 -19.22
C SER A 299 26.61 -10.49 -20.38
N HIS A 300 26.01 -9.32 -20.23
CA HIS A 300 26.07 -8.23 -21.20
C HIS A 300 27.46 -7.56 -21.14
N ARG A 301 28.45 -8.20 -21.78
CA ARG A 301 29.77 -7.61 -22.00
C ARG A 301 30.04 -7.27 -23.47
N ASP A 302 29.08 -7.49 -24.38
CA ASP A 302 29.40 -7.51 -25.81
C ASP A 302 28.40 -6.77 -26.73
N ARG A 303 27.76 -5.69 -26.25
CA ARG A 303 26.84 -4.89 -27.09
C ARG A 303 26.93 -3.37 -26.95
N LEU A 304 28.13 -2.86 -26.70
CA LEU A 304 28.44 -1.43 -26.83
C LEU A 304 29.65 -1.25 -27.75
N ILE A 305 29.44 -1.41 -29.05
CA ILE A 305 30.36 -0.88 -30.07
C ILE A 305 29.52 0.02 -30.97
N GLY A 306 29.44 1.29 -30.57
CA GLY A 306 28.68 2.32 -31.28
C GLY A 306 29.24 3.69 -31.00
N SER A 307 29.95 4.25 -32.01
CA SER A 307 30.43 5.62 -32.26
C SER A 307 30.98 6.54 -31.15
N THR A 308 30.88 6.23 -29.86
CA THR A 308 31.42 7.05 -28.76
C THR A 308 32.90 6.77 -28.47
N ASP A 309 33.44 5.67 -29.02
CA ASP A 309 34.81 5.21 -28.72
C ASP A 309 35.90 6.11 -29.34
N ARG A 310 35.63 6.73 -30.50
CA ARG A 310 36.59 7.66 -31.14
C ARG A 310 36.82 8.94 -30.35
N GLN A 311 35.80 9.42 -29.62
CA GLN A 311 35.93 10.63 -28.80
C GLN A 311 36.66 10.32 -27.48
N ALA A 312 36.38 9.16 -26.89
CA ALA A 312 37.06 8.68 -25.68
C ALA A 312 38.56 8.41 -25.92
N GLU A 313 38.93 7.94 -27.11
CA GLU A 313 40.33 7.73 -27.51
C GLU A 313 41.08 9.05 -27.76
N ALA A 314 40.40 10.07 -28.32
CA ALA A 314 40.94 11.42 -28.48
C ALA A 314 41.18 12.12 -27.12
N ASP A 315 40.34 11.83 -26.12
CA ASP A 315 40.48 12.32 -24.74
C ASP A 315 41.42 11.44 -23.87
N GLY A 316 42.10 10.46 -24.48
CA GLY A 316 43.15 9.65 -23.83
C GLY A 316 42.63 8.59 -22.84
N VAL A 317 41.33 8.29 -22.85
CA VAL A 317 40.72 7.33 -21.92
C VAL A 317 40.79 5.93 -22.54
N ARG A 318 41.76 5.13 -22.08
CA ARG A 318 41.87 3.71 -22.49
C ARG A 318 40.82 2.85 -21.77
N PRO A 319 40.00 2.07 -22.48
CA PRO A 319 39.01 1.20 -21.86
C PRO A 319 39.72 0.04 -21.12
N GLY A 320 39.45 -0.12 -19.82
CA GLY A 320 39.94 -1.24 -19.01
C GLY A 320 40.66 -0.87 -17.70
N ARG A 321 40.98 0.41 -17.46
CA ARG A 321 41.38 0.90 -16.13
C ARG A 321 40.32 1.88 -15.62
N ARG A 322 39.86 1.68 -14.39
CA ARG A 322 38.96 2.64 -13.73
C ARG A 322 39.67 4.00 -13.69
N ALA A 323 39.02 5.05 -14.18
CA ALA A 323 39.47 6.42 -13.99
C ALA A 323 39.57 6.65 -12.47
N ALA A 324 40.79 6.93 -11.97
CA ALA A 324 41.00 7.21 -10.56
C ALA A 324 40.37 8.56 -10.26
N VAL A 325 39.23 8.55 -9.59
CA VAL A 325 38.58 9.77 -9.09
C VAL A 325 39.50 10.32 -8.00
N PRO A 326 39.93 11.60 -8.09
CA PRO A 326 40.77 12.21 -7.06
C PRO A 326 40.07 12.14 -5.71
N SER A 327 40.84 11.93 -4.65
CA SER A 327 40.28 11.93 -3.31
C SER A 327 39.71 13.31 -2.96
N TRP A 328 38.73 13.36 -2.06
CA TRP A 328 38.10 14.63 -1.62
C TRP A 328 39.13 15.66 -1.15
N ASP A 329 40.22 15.19 -0.53
CA ASP A 329 41.33 16.01 -0.07
C ASP A 329 42.12 16.64 -1.23
N GLU A 330 42.26 15.95 -2.37
CA GLU A 330 42.94 16.48 -3.56
C GLU A 330 42.11 17.55 -4.29
N ILE A 331 40.77 17.44 -4.21
CA ILE A 331 39.85 18.44 -4.76
C ILE A 331 39.83 19.70 -3.90
N VAL A 332 39.87 19.55 -2.57
CA VAL A 332 39.81 20.68 -1.62
C VAL A 332 41.16 21.37 -1.45
N PHE A 333 42.28 20.62 -1.43
CA PHE A 333 43.60 21.17 -1.09
C PHE A 333 44.60 21.22 -2.25
N GLY A 334 44.25 20.68 -3.42
CA GLY A 334 45.07 20.73 -4.64
C GLY A 334 46.30 19.81 -4.59
N THR A 335 46.56 19.10 -5.68
CA THR A 335 47.70 18.16 -5.77
C THR A 335 49.04 18.91 -5.75
N ARG A 336 49.82 18.78 -4.67
CA ARG A 336 51.21 19.27 -4.63
C ARG A 336 52.07 18.37 -5.53
N ARG A 337 52.47 18.88 -6.71
CA ARG A 337 53.45 18.20 -7.58
C ARG A 337 54.79 18.08 -6.84
N LYS A 338 55.21 16.84 -6.55
CA LYS A 338 56.55 16.53 -6.07
C LYS A 338 57.52 16.70 -7.24
N LYS A 339 58.39 17.70 -7.15
CA LYS A 339 59.50 17.93 -8.10
C LYS A 339 60.47 16.74 -7.98
N GLN A 340 60.64 15.98 -9.05
CA GLN A 340 61.73 15.01 -9.18
C GLN A 340 63.03 15.78 -9.41
N GLU A 341 64.04 15.51 -8.59
CA GLU A 341 65.46 15.67 -8.92
C GLU A 341 65.99 14.36 -9.51
#